data_AF-M1ZN76-F1
#
_entry.id   AF-M1ZN76-F1
#
_cell.length_a   1.000
_cell.length_b   1.000
_cell.length_c   1.000
_cell.angle_alpha   90.00
_cell.angle_beta   90.00
_cell.angle_gamma   90.00
#
_symmetry.space_group_name_H-M   'P 1'
#
loop_
_entity.id
_entity.type
_entity.pdbx_description
1 polymer ?
#
loop_
_entity_poly.entity_id
_entity_poly.type
_entity_poly.pdbx_seq_one_letter_code
_entity_poly.pdbx_strand_id
1 'polypeptide(L)'
;PYIQNLTGDKPGMGGLVTIKDSSWFMSWVVPKHPHFIGQPDNVKVLWAYALNMDVPGDYIKKTFSDCTGREMFEELLYHMGLQDRIPEILSHTVNVIPSMMPYITSQFMPRVAGDRPNVIPAGSKNFGFLGQYTEIPEDCVFTVEYSVRSAMMAVYGLLGLEKQVDPVYPSQYDIRVLINASKTCLGIDKLPLKIYR
;
A
#
# COMPACT_ATOMS: atom_id res chain seq x y z
N PRO A 1 -17.28 -7.34 -16.43
CA PRO A 1 -17.55 -8.72 -15.95
C PRO A 1 -16.28 -9.55 -15.77
N TYR A 2 -15.33 -9.52 -16.72
CA TYR A 2 -14.12 -10.36 -16.67
C TYR A 2 -13.35 -10.26 -15.35
N ILE A 3 -12.94 -9.04 -14.96
CA ILE A 3 -12.18 -8.80 -13.72
C ILE A 3 -12.91 -9.34 -12.49
N GLN A 4 -14.22 -9.09 -12.37
CA GLN A 4 -15.02 -9.60 -11.26
C GLN A 4 -15.06 -11.14 -11.23
N ASN A 5 -15.12 -11.79 -12.38
CA ASN A 5 -15.09 -13.25 -12.45
C ASN A 5 -13.70 -13.79 -12.10
N LEU A 6 -12.64 -13.06 -12.45
CA LEU A 6 -11.26 -13.42 -12.14
C LEU A 6 -10.96 -13.32 -10.64
N THR A 7 -11.46 -12.27 -9.97
CA THR A 7 -11.14 -12.00 -8.56
C THR A 7 -12.20 -12.49 -7.57
N GLY A 8 -13.44 -12.71 -8.02
CA GLY A 8 -14.59 -12.92 -7.15
C GLY A 8 -15.15 -11.62 -6.53
N ASP A 9 -14.45 -10.50 -6.70
CA ASP A 9 -14.76 -9.23 -6.04
C ASP A 9 -15.36 -8.19 -6.99
N LYS A 10 -16.34 -7.44 -6.49
CA LYS A 10 -16.81 -6.23 -7.18
C LYS A 10 -15.73 -5.13 -7.12
N PRO A 11 -15.65 -4.24 -8.13
CA PRO A 11 -14.79 -3.07 -8.10
C PRO A 11 -14.85 -2.31 -6.75
N GLY A 12 -13.69 -2.11 -6.12
CA GLY A 12 -13.54 -1.42 -4.84
C GLY A 12 -13.90 -2.22 -3.59
N MET A 13 -14.32 -3.48 -3.73
CA MET A 13 -14.55 -4.38 -2.58
C MET A 13 -13.35 -5.27 -2.29
N GLY A 14 -12.55 -5.58 -3.32
CA GLY A 14 -11.29 -6.30 -3.20
C GLY A 14 -10.13 -5.37 -2.89
N GLY A 15 -9.13 -5.89 -2.20
CA GLY A 15 -7.80 -5.28 -2.09
C GLY A 15 -7.00 -5.43 -3.38
N LEU A 16 -5.67 -5.29 -3.29
CA LEU A 16 -4.80 -5.60 -4.41
C LEU A 16 -4.82 -7.11 -4.74
N VAL A 17 -4.65 -7.43 -6.02
CA VAL A 17 -4.39 -8.77 -6.53
C VAL A 17 -2.92 -8.85 -6.91
N THR A 18 -2.18 -9.78 -6.30
CA THR A 18 -0.76 -10.01 -6.57
C THR A 18 -0.57 -11.21 -7.49
N ILE A 19 0.18 -11.01 -8.58
CA ILE A 19 0.57 -12.05 -9.52
C ILE A 19 1.90 -12.64 -9.04
N LYS A 20 1.80 -13.70 -8.24
CA LYS A 20 2.94 -14.26 -7.47
C LYS A 20 4.07 -14.81 -8.35
N ASP A 21 3.76 -15.24 -9.55
CA ASP A 21 4.66 -15.83 -10.54
C ASP A 21 5.13 -14.85 -11.61
N SER A 22 4.73 -13.57 -11.53
CA SER A 22 5.25 -12.54 -12.44
C SER A 22 6.70 -12.17 -12.09
N SER A 23 7.55 -12.07 -13.11
CA SER A 23 8.95 -11.65 -12.96
C SER A 23 9.08 -10.27 -12.31
N TRP A 24 8.18 -9.35 -12.66
CA TRP A 24 8.09 -7.99 -12.09
C TRP A 24 7.49 -7.94 -10.67
N PHE A 25 6.96 -9.05 -10.16
CA PHE A 25 6.20 -9.15 -8.93
C PHE A 25 5.08 -8.10 -8.87
N MET A 26 4.24 -8.12 -9.90
CA MET A 26 3.18 -7.15 -10.15
C MET A 26 2.01 -7.34 -9.19
N SER A 27 1.39 -6.21 -8.85
CA SER A 27 0.06 -6.21 -8.25
C SER A 27 -0.81 -5.13 -8.88
N TRP A 28 -2.11 -5.36 -8.90
CA TRP A 28 -3.08 -4.43 -9.45
C TRP A 28 -4.34 -4.37 -8.59
N VAL A 29 -5.11 -3.30 -8.74
CA VAL A 29 -6.38 -3.10 -8.04
C VAL A 29 -7.34 -2.34 -8.94
N VAL A 30 -8.62 -2.68 -8.82
CA VAL A 30 -9.70 -1.88 -9.38
C VAL A 30 -10.41 -1.18 -8.23
N PRO A 31 -10.22 0.15 -8.07
CA PRO A 31 -10.93 0.90 -7.06
C PRO A 31 -12.44 0.91 -7.35
N LYS A 32 -13.22 1.38 -6.37
CA LYS A 32 -14.64 1.65 -6.59
C LYS A 32 -14.79 2.64 -7.74
N HIS A 33 -15.73 2.36 -8.65
CA HIS A 33 -16.05 3.26 -9.75
C HIS A 33 -17.35 4.03 -9.50
N PRO A 34 -17.43 5.31 -9.89
CA PRO A 34 -16.32 6.14 -10.39
C PRO A 34 -15.26 6.38 -9.29
N HIS A 35 -13.99 6.40 -9.68
CA HIS A 35 -12.88 6.68 -8.77
C HIS A 35 -12.61 8.18 -8.67
N PHE A 36 -12.73 8.89 -9.78
CA PHE A 36 -12.58 10.34 -9.84
C PHE A 36 -13.93 11.07 -9.91
N ILE A 37 -14.00 12.26 -9.31
CA ILE A 37 -15.12 13.18 -9.50
C ILE A 37 -15.17 13.56 -10.99
N GLY A 38 -16.33 13.37 -11.63
CA GLY A 38 -16.51 13.66 -13.06
C GLY A 38 -15.97 12.58 -14.00
N GLN A 39 -15.58 11.40 -13.50
CA GLN A 39 -15.20 10.27 -14.36
C GLN A 39 -16.41 9.83 -15.22
N PRO A 40 -16.29 9.79 -16.57
CA PRO A 40 -17.37 9.32 -17.43
C PRO A 40 -17.76 7.86 -17.16
N ASP A 41 -19.05 7.53 -17.30
CA ASP A 41 -19.58 6.20 -16.99
C ASP A 41 -18.95 5.07 -17.81
N ASN A 42 -18.54 5.36 -19.04
CA ASN A 42 -17.87 4.43 -19.94
C ASN A 42 -16.35 4.33 -19.72
N VAL A 43 -15.77 5.14 -18.84
CA VAL A 43 -14.35 5.10 -18.48
C VAL A 43 -14.18 4.30 -17.19
N LYS A 44 -13.21 3.39 -17.17
CA LYS A 44 -12.86 2.57 -16.00
C LYS A 44 -11.39 2.81 -15.65
N VAL A 45 -11.10 2.82 -14.36
CA VAL A 45 -9.76 3.07 -13.82
C VAL A 45 -9.24 1.80 -13.18
N LEU A 46 -8.00 1.45 -13.49
CA LEU A 46 -7.25 0.38 -12.86
C LEU A 46 -5.90 0.96 -12.45
N TRP A 47 -5.38 0.54 -11.31
CA TRP A 47 -4.04 0.90 -10.86
C TRP A 47 -3.20 -0.37 -10.72
N ALA A 48 -1.93 -0.30 -11.11
CA ALA A 48 -0.99 -1.40 -11.01
C ALA A 48 0.40 -0.87 -10.68
N TYR A 49 1.21 -1.73 -10.06
CA TYR A 49 2.62 -1.47 -9.78
C TYR A 49 3.44 -2.76 -9.85
N ALA A 50 4.75 -2.61 -9.93
CA ALA A 50 5.74 -3.68 -9.88
C ALA A 50 6.70 -3.44 -8.70
N LEU A 51 7.30 -4.50 -8.17
CA LEU A 51 8.32 -4.43 -7.12
C LEU A 51 9.72 -4.78 -7.63
N ASN A 52 9.82 -5.57 -8.70
CA ASN A 52 11.08 -5.93 -9.33
C ASN A 52 11.22 -5.16 -10.64
N MET A 53 12.03 -4.09 -10.65
CA MET A 53 12.18 -3.22 -11.82
C MET A 53 13.28 -3.68 -12.78
N ASP A 54 14.34 -4.32 -12.26
CA ASP A 54 15.58 -4.61 -13.01
C ASP A 54 15.58 -5.97 -13.73
N VAL A 55 14.41 -6.57 -13.93
CA VAL A 55 14.27 -7.87 -14.61
C VAL A 55 13.33 -7.73 -15.82
N PRO A 56 13.58 -8.48 -16.92
CA PRO A 56 12.64 -8.54 -18.03
C PRO A 56 11.27 -9.11 -17.60
N GLY A 57 10.20 -8.69 -18.28
CA GLY A 57 8.87 -9.27 -18.11
C GLY A 57 8.71 -10.66 -18.73
N ASP A 58 7.61 -11.31 -18.38
CA ASP A 58 7.25 -12.65 -18.82
C ASP A 58 6.68 -12.67 -20.24
N TYR A 59 6.01 -11.59 -20.65
CA TYR A 59 5.52 -11.37 -22.02
C TYR A 59 6.35 -10.29 -22.74
N ILE A 60 6.52 -9.13 -22.11
CA ILE A 60 7.37 -8.04 -22.60
C ILE A 60 8.82 -8.24 -22.16
N LYS A 61 9.74 -8.43 -23.11
CA LYS A 61 11.16 -8.73 -22.85
C LYS A 61 12.02 -7.51 -22.53
N LYS A 62 11.48 -6.57 -21.77
CA LYS A 62 12.16 -5.37 -21.26
C LYS A 62 12.01 -5.26 -19.75
N THR A 63 12.88 -4.49 -19.12
CA THR A 63 12.71 -4.10 -17.70
C THR A 63 11.45 -3.26 -17.53
N PHE A 64 10.89 -3.23 -16.32
CA PHE A 64 9.69 -2.43 -16.04
C PHE A 64 9.94 -0.95 -16.35
N SER A 65 11.11 -0.42 -15.97
CA SER A 65 11.46 1.00 -16.16
C SER A 65 11.63 1.41 -17.62
N ASP A 66 11.99 0.48 -18.51
CA ASP A 66 12.14 0.75 -19.95
C ASP A 66 10.82 0.61 -20.73
N CYS A 67 9.74 0.20 -20.07
CA CYS A 67 8.44 0.00 -20.71
C CYS A 67 7.65 1.31 -20.85
N THR A 68 6.93 1.43 -21.97
CA THR A 68 5.83 2.38 -22.13
C THR A 68 4.62 1.91 -21.33
N GLY A 69 3.66 2.81 -21.06
CA GLY A 69 2.41 2.42 -20.40
C GLY A 69 1.64 1.33 -21.18
N ARG A 70 1.71 1.37 -22.53
CA ARG A 70 1.12 0.32 -23.37
C ARG A 70 1.74 -1.04 -23.09
N GLU A 71 3.07 -1.14 -23.10
CA GLU A 71 3.78 -2.41 -22.85
C GLU A 71 3.55 -2.91 -21.41
N MET A 72 3.51 -2.01 -20.41
CA MET A 72 3.17 -2.38 -19.03
C MET A 72 1.77 -3.01 -18.94
N PHE A 73 0.81 -2.48 -19.71
CA PHE A 73 -0.54 -3.01 -19.72
C PHE A 73 -0.66 -4.31 -20.52
N GLU A 74 0.13 -4.48 -21.59
CA GLU A 74 0.25 -5.75 -22.33
C GLU A 74 0.73 -6.88 -21.41
N GLU A 75 1.78 -6.65 -20.63
CA GLU A 75 2.26 -7.61 -19.62
C GLU A 75 1.15 -7.95 -18.61
N LEU A 76 0.46 -6.93 -18.09
CA LEU A 76 -0.62 -7.14 -17.12
C LEU A 76 -1.75 -7.99 -17.71
N LEU A 77 -2.15 -7.72 -18.95
CA LEU A 77 -3.19 -8.48 -19.66
C LEU A 77 -2.76 -9.94 -19.91
N TYR A 78 -1.48 -10.16 -20.22
CA TYR A 78 -0.93 -11.51 -20.32
C TYR A 78 -1.12 -12.28 -19.01
N HIS A 79 -0.71 -11.70 -17.87
CA HIS A 79 -0.89 -12.32 -16.55
C HIS A 79 -2.34 -12.45 -16.10
N MET A 80 -3.24 -11.63 -16.65
CA MET A 80 -4.67 -11.80 -16.45
C MET A 80 -5.27 -12.96 -17.26
N GLY A 81 -4.52 -13.62 -18.14
CA GLY A 81 -5.04 -14.67 -19.02
C GLY A 81 -5.81 -14.11 -20.23
N LEU A 82 -5.49 -12.89 -20.66
CA LEU A 82 -6.16 -12.18 -21.76
C LEU A 82 -5.26 -12.01 -23.00
N GLN A 83 -4.21 -12.81 -23.14
CA GLN A 83 -3.23 -12.71 -24.23
C GLN A 83 -3.88 -12.59 -25.62
N ASP A 84 -4.84 -13.46 -25.93
CA ASP A 84 -5.52 -13.49 -27.24
C ASP A 84 -6.41 -12.26 -27.51
N ARG A 85 -6.72 -11.49 -26.47
CA ARG A 85 -7.58 -10.29 -26.52
C ARG A 85 -6.81 -8.99 -26.39
N ILE A 86 -5.49 -9.04 -26.23
CA ILE A 86 -4.64 -7.85 -26.09
C ILE A 86 -4.91 -6.82 -27.22
N PRO A 87 -4.93 -7.19 -28.52
CA PRO A 87 -5.16 -6.20 -29.58
C PRO A 87 -6.52 -5.50 -29.50
N GLU A 88 -7.59 -6.27 -29.20
CA GLU A 88 -8.95 -5.75 -29.03
C GLU A 88 -9.00 -4.77 -27.86
N ILE A 89 -8.49 -5.16 -26.69
CA ILE A 89 -8.53 -4.36 -25.46
C ILE A 89 -7.74 -3.06 -25.66
N LEU A 90 -6.55 -3.12 -26.26
CA LEU A 90 -5.73 -1.95 -26.52
C LEU A 90 -6.35 -0.99 -27.53
N SER A 91 -7.16 -1.49 -28.48
CA SER A 91 -7.89 -0.63 -29.42
C SER A 91 -8.94 0.26 -28.75
N HIS A 92 -9.45 -0.18 -27.60
CA HIS A 92 -10.42 0.57 -26.77
C HIS A 92 -9.77 1.28 -25.57
N THR A 93 -8.47 1.03 -25.34
CA THR A 93 -7.77 1.61 -24.19
C THR A 93 -7.41 3.05 -24.49
N VAL A 94 -7.99 3.96 -23.70
CA VAL A 94 -7.81 5.39 -23.89
C VAL A 94 -6.39 5.83 -23.52
N ASN A 95 -5.86 5.39 -22.38
CA ASN A 95 -4.54 5.78 -21.91
C ASN A 95 -4.01 4.86 -20.81
N VAL A 96 -2.68 4.71 -20.76
CA VAL A 96 -1.95 4.12 -19.63
C VAL A 96 -0.78 5.02 -19.30
N ILE A 97 -0.81 5.65 -18.12
CA ILE A 97 0.15 6.68 -17.73
C ILE A 97 1.13 6.06 -16.71
N PRO A 98 2.37 5.73 -17.10
CA PRO A 98 3.38 5.26 -16.16
C PRO A 98 3.83 6.39 -15.24
N SER A 99 4.20 6.04 -14.00
CA SER A 99 4.75 6.98 -13.02
C SER A 99 5.94 6.32 -12.30
N MET A 100 7.14 6.81 -12.59
CA MET A 100 8.36 6.38 -11.91
C MET A 100 8.63 7.29 -10.72
N MET A 101 8.67 6.71 -9.53
CA MET A 101 8.78 7.45 -8.27
C MET A 101 10.01 6.96 -7.49
N PRO A 102 11.18 7.63 -7.62
CA PRO A 102 12.44 7.13 -7.06
C PRO A 102 12.44 6.98 -5.53
N TYR A 103 11.53 7.68 -4.85
CA TYR A 103 11.45 7.72 -3.38
C TYR A 103 10.18 7.07 -2.81
N ILE A 104 9.39 6.35 -3.62
CA ILE A 104 8.10 5.79 -3.14
C ILE A 104 8.26 4.81 -1.96
N THR A 105 9.40 4.13 -1.87
CA THR A 105 9.75 3.20 -0.78
C THR A 105 10.71 3.80 0.26
N SER A 106 11.11 5.06 0.14
CA SER A 106 12.26 5.61 0.89
C SER A 106 12.06 5.66 2.41
N GLN A 107 10.82 5.76 2.89
CA GLN A 107 10.48 5.66 4.32
C GLN A 107 10.65 4.26 4.93
N PHE A 108 10.84 3.21 4.11
CA PHE A 108 11.13 1.85 4.57
C PHE A 108 12.62 1.51 4.52
N MET A 109 13.47 2.44 4.12
CA MET A 109 14.91 2.22 4.12
C MET A 109 15.41 1.85 5.52
N PRO A 110 16.45 0.99 5.64
CA PRO A 110 17.08 0.71 6.92
C PRO A 110 17.45 2.00 7.64
N ARG A 111 17.15 2.07 8.94
CA ARG A 111 17.34 3.26 9.76
C ARG A 111 17.77 2.89 11.17
N VAL A 112 18.42 3.80 11.86
CA VAL A 112 18.76 3.72 13.27
C VAL A 112 18.01 4.80 14.08
N ALA A 113 17.97 4.63 15.40
CA ALA A 113 17.39 5.66 16.27
C ALA A 113 18.16 6.99 16.10
N GLY A 114 17.42 8.07 15.85
CA GLY A 114 17.99 9.40 15.59
C GLY A 114 18.02 9.81 14.11
N ASP A 115 17.86 8.90 13.15
CA ASP A 115 17.80 9.25 11.72
C ASP A 115 16.58 10.11 11.38
N ARG A 116 15.51 10.02 12.18
CA ARG A 116 14.32 10.85 12.10
C ARG A 116 14.25 11.77 13.33
N PRO A 117 13.94 13.07 13.17
CA PRO A 117 13.73 13.95 14.29
C PRO A 117 12.42 13.62 15.02
N ASN A 118 12.34 13.91 16.32
CA ASN A 118 11.05 13.93 17.01
C ASN A 118 10.12 14.98 16.39
N VAL A 119 8.80 14.77 16.50
CA VAL A 119 7.79 15.73 16.02
C VAL A 119 8.05 17.15 16.52
N ILE A 120 8.36 17.30 17.82
CA ILE A 120 8.88 18.55 18.40
C ILE A 120 10.26 18.23 18.96
N PRO A 121 11.35 18.65 18.29
CA PRO A 121 12.70 18.41 18.78
C PRO A 121 12.94 19.05 20.14
N ALA A 122 13.79 18.42 20.97
CA ALA A 122 14.17 18.97 22.26
C ALA A 122 14.73 20.40 22.11
N GLY A 123 14.22 21.34 22.90
CA GLY A 123 14.60 22.75 22.84
C GLY A 123 13.85 23.58 21.80
N SER A 124 13.11 22.97 20.87
CA SER A 124 12.24 23.71 19.95
C SER A 124 11.18 24.49 20.72
N LYS A 125 10.93 25.74 20.27
CA LYS A 125 9.91 26.63 20.84
C LYS A 125 8.80 26.98 19.87
N ASN A 126 9.06 26.85 18.56
CA ASN A 126 8.19 27.41 17.52
C ASN A 126 8.22 26.61 16.21
N PHE A 127 8.79 25.39 16.19
CA PHE A 127 8.77 24.54 14.99
C PHE A 127 8.65 23.05 15.33
N GLY A 128 8.14 22.27 14.38
CA GLY A 128 8.05 20.81 14.46
C GLY A 128 8.10 20.15 13.09
N PHE A 129 8.43 18.86 13.06
CA PHE A 129 8.50 18.03 11.85
C PHE A 129 7.29 17.12 11.74
N LEU A 130 6.70 17.07 10.54
CA LEU A 130 5.48 16.32 10.26
C LEU A 130 5.72 15.24 9.19
N GLY A 131 4.83 14.26 9.14
CA GLY A 131 4.77 13.25 8.09
C GLY A 131 5.66 12.04 8.35
N GLN A 132 5.95 11.29 7.28
CA GLN A 132 6.49 9.92 7.35
C GLN A 132 7.95 9.84 7.83
N TYR A 133 8.65 10.99 7.88
CA TYR A 133 10.06 11.08 8.24
C TYR A 133 10.29 11.70 9.62
N THR A 134 9.25 11.81 10.45
CA THR A 134 9.36 12.19 11.87
C THR A 134 9.29 10.94 12.74
N GLU A 135 9.82 11.00 13.96
CA GLU A 135 9.78 9.90 14.93
C GLU A 135 8.52 10.00 15.80
N ILE A 136 7.71 8.95 15.73
CA ILE A 136 6.57 8.68 16.60
C ILE A 136 6.70 7.22 17.05
N PRO A 137 6.74 6.95 18.38
CA PRO A 137 6.82 5.60 18.89
C PRO A 137 5.54 4.80 18.59
N GLU A 138 5.68 3.48 18.47
CA GLU A 138 4.59 2.50 18.32
C GLU A 138 3.74 2.59 17.04
N ASP A 139 3.82 3.68 16.27
CA ASP A 139 3.05 3.88 15.05
C ASP A 139 3.82 3.45 13.77
N CYS A 140 3.08 3.21 12.68
CA CYS A 140 3.59 2.70 11.41
C CYS A 140 3.52 3.76 10.30
N VAL A 141 4.67 4.01 9.66
CA VAL A 141 4.75 4.84 8.44
C VAL A 141 4.05 4.19 7.25
N PHE A 142 3.86 4.93 6.15
CA PHE A 142 3.10 4.58 4.94
C PHE A 142 1.58 4.67 5.14
N THR A 143 1.16 5.27 6.25
CA THR A 143 -0.25 5.46 6.58
C THR A 143 -0.58 6.94 6.59
N VAL A 144 -1.80 7.28 6.20
CA VAL A 144 -2.32 8.65 6.39
C VAL A 144 -2.35 9.00 7.88
N GLU A 145 -2.63 8.00 8.73
CA GLU A 145 -2.66 8.11 10.18
C GLU A 145 -1.38 8.70 10.76
N TYR A 146 -0.20 8.19 10.38
CA TYR A 146 1.10 8.69 10.87
C TYR A 146 1.27 10.20 10.62
N SER A 147 0.90 10.66 9.42
CA SER A 147 0.94 12.09 9.07
C SER A 147 -0.02 12.91 9.92
N VAL A 148 -1.27 12.45 10.07
CA VAL A 148 -2.28 13.15 10.89
C VAL A 148 -1.84 13.21 12.36
N ARG A 149 -1.33 12.09 12.90
CA ARG A 149 -0.82 11.99 14.26
C ARG A 149 0.33 12.96 14.51
N SER A 150 1.31 13.01 13.61
CA SER A 150 2.41 13.97 13.72
C SER A 150 1.89 15.42 13.76
N ALA A 151 0.90 15.76 12.94
CA ALA A 151 0.32 17.09 12.89
C ALA A 151 -0.40 17.42 14.20
N MET A 152 -1.19 16.49 14.75
CA MET A 152 -1.84 16.66 16.05
C MET A 152 -0.82 16.88 17.17
N MET A 153 0.22 16.04 17.23
CA MET A 153 1.29 16.16 18.22
C MET A 153 1.98 17.52 18.15
N ALA A 154 2.33 18.00 16.94
CA ALA A 154 2.98 19.30 16.75
C ALA A 154 2.07 20.46 17.16
N VAL A 155 0.81 20.48 16.68
CA VAL A 155 -0.14 21.55 16.97
C VAL A 155 -0.45 21.62 18.47
N TYR A 156 -0.72 20.48 19.11
CA TYR A 156 -1.07 20.45 20.53
C TYR A 156 0.12 20.86 21.39
N GLY A 157 1.31 20.34 21.09
CA GLY A 157 2.51 20.65 21.86
C GLY A 157 3.01 22.08 21.69
N LEU A 158 3.04 22.62 20.45
CA LEU A 158 3.55 23.97 20.18
C LEU A 158 2.59 25.09 20.62
N LEU A 159 1.28 24.85 20.57
CA LEU A 159 0.29 25.82 21.05
C LEU A 159 -0.09 25.63 22.52
N GLY A 160 0.47 24.63 23.20
CA GLY A 160 0.18 24.34 24.61
C GLY A 160 -1.29 24.01 24.85
N LEU A 161 -1.92 23.27 23.93
CA LEU A 161 -3.32 22.88 24.07
C LEU A 161 -3.46 21.78 25.12
N GLU A 162 -4.44 21.90 26.02
CA GLU A 162 -4.80 20.86 26.99
C GLU A 162 -5.59 19.71 26.32
N LYS A 163 -5.01 19.12 25.28
CA LYS A 163 -5.57 18.00 24.52
C LYS A 163 -4.55 16.88 24.40
N GLN A 164 -5.03 15.65 24.42
CA GLN A 164 -4.20 14.47 24.22
C GLN A 164 -4.40 13.94 22.80
N VAL A 165 -3.32 13.46 22.21
CA VAL A 165 -3.38 12.68 20.96
C VAL A 165 -3.74 11.26 21.37
N ASP A 166 -4.76 10.68 20.74
CA ASP A 166 -5.16 9.29 21.00
C ASP A 166 -3.95 8.37 20.83
N PRO A 167 -3.66 7.43 21.74
CA PRO A 167 -2.52 6.53 21.56
C PRO A 167 -2.74 5.57 20.38
N VAL A 168 -1.65 4.98 19.87
CA VAL A 168 -1.76 3.84 18.95
C VAL A 168 -2.50 2.71 19.68
N TYR A 169 -3.40 2.02 18.98
CA TYR A 169 -4.18 0.94 19.60
C TYR A 169 -3.24 -0.14 20.17
N PRO A 170 -3.23 -0.36 21.51
CA PRO A 170 -2.20 -1.13 22.20
C PRO A 170 -2.42 -2.66 22.09
N SER A 171 -2.79 -3.13 20.90
CA SER A 171 -3.21 -4.50 20.61
C SER A 171 -2.18 -5.57 20.97
N GLN A 172 -0.89 -5.23 20.95
CA GLN A 172 0.20 -6.12 21.35
C GLN A 172 0.17 -6.54 22.83
N TYR A 173 -0.59 -5.82 23.67
CA TYR A 173 -0.78 -6.15 25.08
C TYR A 173 -2.13 -6.82 25.37
N ASP A 174 -3.02 -6.93 24.37
CA ASP A 174 -4.31 -7.60 24.53
C ASP A 174 -4.15 -9.12 24.30
N ILE A 175 -4.27 -9.90 25.37
CA ILE A 175 -4.15 -11.36 25.33
C ILE A 175 -5.09 -12.01 24.31
N ARG A 176 -6.27 -11.43 24.07
CA ARG A 176 -7.24 -11.95 23.10
C ARG A 176 -6.72 -11.78 21.68
N VAL A 177 -6.08 -10.64 21.40
CA VAL A 177 -5.43 -10.37 20.12
C VAL A 177 -4.23 -11.30 19.93
N LEU A 178 -3.39 -11.46 20.95
CA LEU A 178 -2.21 -12.35 20.88
C LEU A 178 -2.57 -13.82 20.64
N ILE A 179 -3.63 -14.31 21.30
CA ILE A 179 -4.18 -15.66 21.08
C ILE A 179 -4.66 -15.79 19.63
N ASN A 180 -5.41 -14.82 19.12
CA ASN A 180 -5.89 -14.85 17.74
C ASN A 180 -4.73 -14.77 16.74
N ALA A 181 -3.74 -13.91 16.96
CA ALA A 181 -2.53 -13.81 16.13
C ALA A 181 -1.78 -15.15 16.10
N SER A 182 -1.59 -15.79 17.26
CA SER A 182 -0.91 -17.08 17.36
C SER A 182 -1.65 -18.18 16.61
N LYS A 183 -2.99 -18.23 16.71
CA LYS A 183 -3.83 -19.16 15.95
C LYS A 183 -3.68 -18.97 14.45
N THR A 184 -3.75 -17.72 13.99
CA THR A 184 -3.63 -17.36 12.57
C THR A 184 -2.24 -17.72 12.02
N CYS A 185 -1.16 -17.38 12.73
CA CYS A 185 0.20 -17.70 12.31
C CYS A 185 0.48 -19.21 12.24
N LEU A 186 -0.15 -20.00 13.11
CA LEU A 186 0.01 -21.46 13.14
C LEU A 186 -0.99 -22.21 12.25
N GLY A 187 -2.00 -21.52 11.71
CA GLY A 187 -3.08 -22.15 10.93
C GLY A 187 -3.95 -23.12 11.75
N ILE A 188 -4.20 -22.80 13.03
CA ILE A 188 -4.97 -23.65 13.95
C ILE A 188 -6.17 -22.91 14.55
N ASP A 189 -7.29 -23.60 14.73
CA ASP A 189 -8.49 -23.01 15.35
C ASP A 189 -8.41 -22.93 16.88
N LYS A 190 -7.65 -23.85 17.49
CA LYS A 190 -7.51 -23.99 18.94
C LYS A 190 -6.04 -24.07 19.32
N LEU A 191 -5.62 -23.20 20.23
CA LEU A 191 -4.30 -23.29 20.86
C LEU A 191 -4.31 -24.41 21.89
N PRO A 192 -3.37 -25.38 21.82
CA PRO A 192 -3.24 -26.42 22.82
C PRO A 192 -2.59 -25.84 24.08
N LEU A 193 -3.35 -25.10 24.87
CA LEU A 193 -2.92 -24.60 26.17
C LEU A 193 -2.93 -25.74 27.17
N LYS A 194 -1.74 -26.25 27.54
CA LYS A 194 -1.59 -27.12 28.71
C LYS A 194 -1.68 -26.25 29.96
N ILE A 195 -2.79 -26.35 30.68
CA ILE A 195 -2.92 -25.76 32.01
C ILE A 195 -2.13 -26.67 32.96
N TYR A 196 -0.90 -26.28 33.28
CA TYR A 196 -0.16 -26.87 34.38
C TYR A 196 -0.79 -26.33 35.68
N ARG A 197 -1.39 -27.23 36.46
CA ARG A 197 -1.87 -26.96 37.82
C ARG A 197 -0.76 -27.16 38.82
#